data_AF-A0A1R2BCB7-F1
#
_entry.id   AF-A0A1R2BCB7-F1
#
_cell.length_a   1.000
_cell.length_b   1.000
_cell.length_c   1.000
_cell.angle_alpha   90.00
_cell.angle_beta   90.00
_cell.angle_gamma   90.00
#
_symmetry.space_group_name_H-M   'P 1'
#
loop_
_entity.id
_entity.type
_entity.pdbx_description
1 polymer ?
#
loop_
_entity_poly.entity_id
_entity_poly.type
_entity_poly.pdbx_seq_one_letter_code
_entity_poly.pdbx_strand_id
1 'polypeptide(L)'
;MFENAIMCDMLEGLYKSFDSLVGSYSVTNKIYDEYQVINEVFKGIVKEHVDNQSTFRGAVIDRDHIRTAYSALLENRENYDDVRGKVIKSYKTTIKILRQDLENERKKREILSQEFEGLEKKYTHTNTELNSLRRKIMKQLKTTEAFLHVTKVCINCSQVYTEEGNFNWSCRTHLSKYNGENYWCCGSSDRHAIGCVSGKHACKEDGEHDLHKGMLLFCSNCKERGHFSRNCPKDPNAKSVFEGEDEHERIADCKKHKQKVLNCVIQRKVAETLANYGLYHTESAASVSSEEAVDESVRAFRDIFVLKDQAPDD
;
A
#
# COMPACT_ATOMS: atom_id res chain seq x y z
N MET A 1 -50.11 -51.19 -116.62
CA MET A 1 -49.50 -49.85 -116.44
C MET A 1 -50.16 -49.05 -115.30
N PHE A 2 -51.49 -49.07 -115.16
CA PHE A 2 -52.21 -48.30 -114.13
C PHE A 2 -51.94 -48.75 -112.68
N GLU A 3 -51.81 -50.06 -112.42
CA GLU A 3 -51.52 -50.60 -111.08
C GLU A 3 -50.14 -50.21 -110.54
N ASN A 4 -49.13 -50.10 -111.42
CA ASN A 4 -47.80 -49.65 -111.01
C ASN A 4 -47.80 -48.17 -110.60
N ALA A 5 -48.61 -47.32 -111.23
CA ALA A 5 -48.73 -45.91 -110.84
C ALA A 5 -49.38 -45.76 -109.46
N ILE A 6 -50.44 -46.54 -109.19
CA ILE A 6 -51.11 -46.56 -107.87
C ILE A 6 -50.14 -47.03 -106.77
N MET A 7 -49.32 -48.06 -107.04
CA MET A 7 -48.31 -48.50 -106.08
C MET A 7 -47.21 -47.45 -105.84
N CYS A 8 -46.76 -46.76 -106.89
CA CYS A 8 -45.79 -45.67 -106.74
C CYS A 8 -46.34 -44.53 -105.86
N ASP A 9 -47.59 -44.10 -106.09
CA ASP A 9 -48.22 -43.04 -105.30
C ASP A 9 -48.43 -43.47 -103.83
N MET A 10 -48.81 -44.73 -103.59
CA MET A 10 -48.93 -45.28 -102.23
C MET A 10 -47.59 -45.34 -101.50
N LEU A 11 -46.51 -45.75 -102.20
CA LEU A 11 -45.17 -45.79 -101.63
C LEU A 11 -44.65 -44.39 -101.32
N GLU A 12 -44.91 -43.41 -102.20
CA GLU A 12 -44.55 -42.01 -101.95
C GLU A 12 -45.31 -41.44 -100.74
N GLY A 13 -46.61 -41.73 -100.62
CA GLY A 13 -47.42 -41.35 -99.46
C GLY A 13 -46.94 -41.97 -98.15
N LEU A 14 -46.57 -43.26 -98.17
CA LEU A 14 -45.97 -43.94 -97.03
C LEU A 14 -44.62 -43.35 -96.64
N TYR A 15 -43.76 -43.04 -97.62
CA TYR A 15 -42.46 -42.44 -97.38
C TYR A 15 -42.59 -41.05 -96.76
N LYS A 16 -43.48 -40.20 -97.29
CA LYS A 16 -43.78 -38.86 -96.72
C LYS A 16 -44.34 -38.97 -95.30
N SER A 17 -45.21 -39.95 -95.05
CA SER A 17 -45.77 -40.18 -93.71
C SER A 17 -44.70 -40.67 -92.73
N PHE A 18 -43.81 -41.55 -93.17
CA PHE A 18 -42.69 -42.05 -92.37
C PHE A 18 -41.66 -40.93 -92.08
N ASP A 19 -41.29 -40.14 -93.07
CA ASP A 19 -40.37 -39.00 -92.91
C ASP A 19 -40.95 -37.95 -91.94
N SER A 20 -42.24 -37.64 -92.07
CA SER A 20 -42.96 -36.79 -91.12
C SER A 20 -42.98 -37.38 -89.70
N LEU A 21 -43.16 -38.71 -89.57
CA LEU A 21 -43.13 -39.40 -88.29
C LEU A 21 -41.73 -39.35 -87.65
N VAL A 22 -40.68 -39.60 -88.43
CA VAL A 22 -39.28 -39.52 -87.97
C VAL A 22 -38.93 -38.08 -87.56
N GLY A 23 -39.33 -37.09 -88.35
CA GLY A 23 -39.15 -35.68 -88.04
C GLY A 23 -39.86 -35.27 -86.75
N SER A 24 -41.13 -35.67 -86.58
CA SER A 24 -41.90 -35.40 -85.36
C SER A 24 -41.32 -36.08 -84.11
N TYR A 25 -40.81 -37.30 -84.26
CA TYR A 25 -40.11 -38.01 -83.18
C TYR A 25 -38.83 -37.29 -82.76
N SER A 26 -38.01 -36.84 -83.73
CA SER A 26 -36.79 -36.06 -83.45
C SER A 26 -37.09 -34.75 -82.72
N VAL A 27 -38.15 -34.04 -83.11
CA VAL A 27 -38.58 -32.81 -82.42
C VAL A 27 -39.04 -33.13 -81.01
N THR A 28 -39.81 -34.21 -80.82
CA THR A 28 -40.30 -34.64 -79.50
C THR A 28 -39.15 -34.98 -78.56
N ASN A 29 -38.13 -35.71 -79.03
CA ASN A 29 -36.94 -36.00 -78.22
C ASN A 29 -36.18 -34.73 -77.82
N LYS A 30 -36.01 -33.78 -78.75
CA LYS A 30 -35.36 -32.50 -78.44
C LYS A 30 -36.13 -31.71 -77.39
N ILE A 31 -37.47 -31.66 -77.49
CA ILE A 31 -38.32 -31.02 -76.47
C ILE A 31 -38.18 -31.73 -75.13
N TYR A 32 -38.10 -33.06 -75.12
CA TYR A 32 -37.88 -33.82 -73.90
C TYR A 32 -36.52 -33.51 -73.26
N ASP A 33 -35.44 -33.43 -74.05
CA ASP A 33 -34.11 -33.08 -73.56
C ASP A 33 -34.07 -31.65 -73.00
N GLU A 34 -34.67 -30.68 -73.70
CA GLU A 34 -34.80 -29.30 -73.23
C GLU A 34 -35.63 -29.23 -71.93
N TYR A 35 -36.71 -30.01 -71.84
CA TYR A 35 -37.52 -30.13 -70.63
C TYR A 35 -36.70 -30.67 -69.45
N GLN A 36 -35.84 -31.67 -69.66
CA GLN A 36 -34.97 -32.20 -68.60
C GLN A 36 -33.98 -31.14 -68.11
N VAL A 37 -33.37 -30.38 -69.02
CA VAL A 37 -32.47 -29.27 -68.66
C VAL A 37 -33.21 -28.22 -67.82
N ILE A 38 -34.41 -27.81 -68.26
CA ILE A 38 -35.25 -26.84 -67.53
C ILE A 38 -35.60 -27.39 -66.14
N ASN A 39 -35.97 -28.67 -66.04
CA ASN A 39 -36.33 -29.31 -64.78
C ASN A 39 -35.16 -29.33 -63.79
N GLU A 40 -33.94 -29.66 -64.24
CA GLU A 40 -32.75 -29.64 -63.38
C GLU A 40 -32.37 -28.22 -62.93
N VAL A 41 -32.45 -27.23 -63.82
CA VAL A 41 -32.25 -25.82 -63.45
C VAL A 41 -33.29 -25.37 -62.42
N PHE A 42 -34.56 -25.74 -62.62
CA PHE A 42 -35.63 -25.41 -61.69
C PHE A 42 -35.41 -26.04 -60.30
N LYS A 43 -34.99 -27.31 -60.23
CA LYS A 43 -34.60 -27.97 -58.97
C LYS A 43 -33.46 -27.23 -58.27
N GLY A 44 -32.45 -26.77 -59.03
CA GLY A 44 -31.35 -25.96 -58.52
C GLY A 44 -31.83 -24.66 -57.87
N ILE A 45 -32.70 -23.92 -58.56
CA ILE A 45 -33.29 -22.66 -58.07
C ILE A 45 -34.12 -22.90 -56.80
N VAL A 46 -34.95 -23.95 -56.77
CA VAL A 46 -35.76 -24.28 -55.60
C VAL A 46 -34.87 -24.60 -54.39
N LYS A 47 -33.80 -25.38 -54.60
CA LYS A 47 -32.84 -25.70 -53.54
C LYS A 47 -32.17 -24.45 -53.00
N GLU A 48 -31.65 -23.60 -53.89
CA GLU A 48 -31.02 -22.33 -53.49
C GLU A 48 -31.99 -21.42 -52.75
N HIS A 49 -33.25 -21.36 -53.16
CA HIS A 49 -34.28 -20.59 -52.47
C HIS A 49 -34.52 -21.07 -51.04
N VAL A 50 -34.58 -22.39 -50.81
CA VAL A 50 -34.73 -22.98 -49.48
C VAL A 50 -33.51 -22.69 -48.60
N ASP A 51 -32.30 -22.82 -49.14
CA ASP A 51 -31.05 -22.54 -48.42
C ASP A 51 -30.96 -21.04 -48.03
N ASN A 52 -31.32 -20.15 -48.96
CA ASN A 52 -31.40 -18.71 -48.70
C ASN A 52 -32.47 -18.36 -47.65
N GLN A 53 -33.64 -19.01 -47.70
CA GLN A 53 -34.69 -18.81 -46.71
C GLN A 53 -34.25 -19.25 -45.30
N SER A 54 -33.54 -20.38 -45.19
CA SER A 54 -32.97 -20.86 -43.93
C SER A 54 -31.94 -19.86 -43.37
N THR A 55 -31.03 -19.39 -44.23
CA THR A 55 -30.00 -18.40 -43.87
C THR A 55 -30.63 -17.08 -43.40
N PHE A 56 -31.63 -16.58 -44.14
CA PHE A 56 -32.36 -15.38 -43.76
C PHE A 56 -33.06 -15.54 -42.41
N ARG A 57 -33.68 -16.69 -42.16
CA ARG A 57 -34.31 -16.99 -40.87
C ARG A 57 -33.30 -16.98 -39.72
N GLY A 58 -32.11 -17.56 -39.94
CA GLY A 58 -31.00 -17.50 -38.97
C GLY A 58 -30.60 -16.06 -38.65
N ALA A 59 -30.38 -15.24 -39.68
CA ALA A 59 -30.02 -13.83 -39.51
C ALA A 59 -31.09 -13.01 -38.75
N VAL A 60 -32.38 -13.31 -38.94
CA VAL A 60 -33.47 -12.68 -38.18
C VAL A 60 -33.41 -13.04 -36.70
N ILE A 61 -33.16 -14.31 -36.37
CA ILE A 61 -33.01 -14.77 -34.99
C ILE A 61 -31.82 -14.08 -34.33
N ASP A 62 -30.67 -14.04 -35.00
CA ASP A 62 -29.46 -13.40 -34.47
C ASP A 62 -29.67 -11.89 -34.23
N ARG A 63 -30.36 -11.20 -35.17
CA ARG A 63 -30.74 -9.80 -35.00
C ARG A 63 -31.60 -9.60 -33.74
N ASP A 64 -32.56 -10.48 -33.49
CA ASP A 64 -33.47 -10.36 -32.35
C ASP A 64 -32.75 -10.68 -31.02
N HIS A 65 -31.79 -11.61 -31.03
CA HIS A 65 -30.88 -11.85 -29.91
C HIS A 65 -30.02 -10.62 -29.60
N ILE A 66 -29.39 -10.02 -30.62
CA ILE A 66 -28.58 -8.80 -30.47
C ILE A 66 -29.45 -7.66 -29.92
N ARG A 67 -30.67 -7.51 -30.42
CA ARG A 67 -31.61 -6.48 -29.93
C ARG A 67 -31.96 -6.68 -28.45
N THR A 68 -32.24 -7.91 -28.04
CA THR A 68 -32.53 -8.23 -26.63
C THR A 68 -31.32 -7.96 -25.74
N ALA A 69 -30.12 -8.37 -26.17
CA ALA A 69 -28.88 -8.09 -25.45
C ALA A 69 -28.61 -6.59 -25.32
N TYR A 70 -28.84 -5.82 -26.39
CA TYR A 70 -28.71 -4.37 -26.37
C TYR A 70 -29.67 -3.69 -25.38
N SER A 71 -30.94 -4.10 -25.35
CA SER A 71 -31.91 -3.59 -24.36
C SER A 71 -31.46 -3.88 -22.93
N ALA A 72 -30.99 -5.10 -22.65
CA ALA A 72 -30.48 -5.46 -21.32
C ALA A 72 -29.24 -4.64 -20.92
N LEU A 73 -28.36 -4.33 -21.88
CA LEU A 73 -27.21 -3.44 -21.65
C LEU A 73 -27.64 -2.00 -21.33
N LEU A 74 -28.70 -1.49 -21.96
CA LEU A 74 -29.25 -0.17 -21.63
C LEU A 74 -29.84 -0.14 -20.22
N GLU A 75 -30.61 -1.16 -19.82
CA GLU A 75 -31.14 -1.27 -18.46
C GLU A 75 -30.01 -1.35 -17.42
N ASN A 76 -28.98 -2.15 -17.69
CA ASN A 76 -27.81 -2.23 -16.82
C ASN A 76 -27.11 -0.87 -16.69
N ARG A 77 -26.94 -0.13 -17.80
CA ARG A 77 -26.35 1.21 -17.78
C ARG A 77 -27.15 2.16 -16.89
N GLU A 78 -28.48 2.18 -17.00
CA GLU A 78 -29.34 3.02 -16.17
C GLU A 78 -29.21 2.67 -14.68
N ASN A 79 -29.16 1.36 -14.36
CA ASN A 79 -28.93 0.89 -12.99
C ASN A 79 -27.57 1.35 -12.45
N TYR A 80 -26.50 1.27 -13.25
CA TYR A 80 -25.18 1.77 -12.86
C TYR A 80 -25.19 3.29 -12.62
N ASP A 81 -25.90 4.05 -13.46
CA ASP A 81 -26.03 5.50 -13.29
C ASP A 81 -26.77 5.88 -11.99
N ASP A 82 -27.83 5.15 -11.62
CA ASP A 82 -28.53 5.34 -10.35
C ASP A 82 -27.62 5.02 -9.14
N VAL A 83 -26.92 3.89 -9.16
CA VAL A 83 -25.98 3.50 -8.10
C VAL A 83 -24.87 4.54 -7.97
N ARG A 84 -24.28 4.97 -9.10
CA ARG A 84 -23.27 6.03 -9.15
C ARG A 84 -23.82 7.32 -8.53
N GLY A 85 -25.05 7.71 -8.87
CA GLY A 85 -25.72 8.88 -8.31
C GLY A 85 -25.90 8.80 -6.78
N LYS A 86 -26.30 7.64 -6.27
CA LYS A 86 -26.44 7.37 -4.81
C LYS A 86 -25.10 7.47 -4.09
N VAL A 87 -24.05 6.88 -4.64
CA VAL A 87 -22.68 6.92 -4.09
C VAL A 87 -22.16 8.37 -4.04
N ILE A 88 -22.31 9.13 -5.13
CA ILE A 88 -21.91 10.54 -5.17
C ILE A 88 -22.66 11.37 -4.11
N LYS A 89 -23.98 11.17 -3.97
CA LYS A 89 -24.79 11.86 -2.94
C LYS A 89 -24.33 11.52 -1.52
N SER A 90 -24.02 10.26 -1.25
CA SER A 90 -23.49 9.81 0.04
C SER A 90 -22.16 10.48 0.36
N TYR A 91 -21.18 10.44 -0.55
CA TYR A 91 -19.88 11.09 -0.35
C TYR A 91 -19.99 12.61 -0.19
N LYS A 92 -20.87 13.28 -0.94
CA LYS A 92 -21.12 14.72 -0.76
C LYS A 92 -21.62 15.04 0.64
N THR A 93 -22.49 14.19 1.20
CA THR A 93 -23.00 14.34 2.57
C THR A 93 -21.89 14.11 3.60
N THR A 94 -21.10 13.05 3.44
CA THR A 94 -19.95 12.77 4.32
C THR A 94 -18.92 13.90 4.31
N ILE A 95 -18.57 14.43 3.12
CA ILE A 95 -17.65 15.58 3.00
C ILE A 95 -18.21 16.80 3.73
N LYS A 96 -19.52 17.05 3.66
CA LYS A 96 -20.16 18.16 4.36
C LYS A 96 -20.04 18.00 5.89
N ILE A 97 -20.28 16.80 6.41
CA ILE A 97 -20.14 16.49 7.84
C ILE A 97 -18.69 16.69 8.30
N LEU A 98 -17.73 16.10 7.58
CA LEU A 98 -16.30 16.21 7.94
C LEU A 98 -15.80 17.67 7.91
N ARG A 99 -16.29 18.49 6.98
CA ARG A 99 -15.98 19.94 6.95
C ARG A 99 -16.53 20.66 8.17
N GLN A 100 -17.74 20.33 8.60
CA GLN A 100 -18.34 20.91 9.79
C GLN A 100 -17.60 20.49 11.06
N ASP A 101 -17.22 19.22 11.18
CA ASP A 101 -16.45 18.72 12.32
C ASP A 101 -15.07 19.36 12.40
N LEU A 102 -14.39 19.49 11.26
CA LEU A 102 -13.10 20.17 11.18
C LEU A 102 -13.18 21.64 11.63
N GLU A 103 -14.25 22.33 11.28
CA GLU A 103 -14.48 23.71 11.73
C GLU A 103 -14.79 23.78 13.24
N ASN A 104 -15.55 22.82 13.77
CA ASN A 104 -15.84 22.73 15.20
C ASN A 104 -14.55 22.48 16.01
N GLU A 105 -13.68 21.57 15.56
CA GLU A 105 -12.40 21.29 16.21
C GLU A 105 -11.42 22.46 16.13
N ARG A 106 -11.45 23.24 15.05
CA ARG A 106 -10.70 24.51 14.95
C ARG A 106 -11.15 25.50 16.01
N LYS A 107 -12.46 25.69 16.19
CA LYS A 107 -13.01 26.58 17.23
C LYS A 107 -12.63 26.13 18.64
N LYS A 108 -12.70 24.82 18.93
CA LYS A 108 -12.26 24.27 20.22
C LYS A 108 -10.78 24.52 20.47
N ARG A 109 -9.93 24.33 19.46
CA ARG A 109 -8.50 24.61 19.55
C ARG A 109 -8.22 26.08 19.87
N GLU A 110 -8.94 26.98 19.23
CA GLU A 110 -8.82 28.43 19.47
C GLU A 110 -9.18 28.79 20.92
N ILE A 111 -10.30 28.27 21.43
CA ILE A 111 -10.72 28.47 22.83
C ILE A 111 -9.65 27.96 23.80
N LEU A 112 -9.16 26.74 23.60
CA LEU A 112 -8.10 26.16 24.45
C LEU A 112 -6.80 26.95 24.38
N SER A 113 -6.45 27.48 23.20
CA SER A 113 -5.27 28.33 23.03
C SER A 113 -5.39 29.62 23.87
N GLN A 114 -6.55 30.26 23.86
CA GLN A 114 -6.82 31.46 24.65
C GLN A 114 -6.82 31.16 26.16
N GLU A 115 -7.38 30.03 26.58
CA GLU A 115 -7.33 29.57 27.98
C GLU A 115 -5.89 29.31 28.45
N PHE A 116 -5.07 28.67 27.60
CA PHE A 116 -3.67 28.40 27.89
C PHE A 116 -2.87 29.70 28.07
N GLU A 117 -3.05 30.67 27.18
CA GLU A 117 -2.42 32.00 27.29
C GLU A 117 -2.83 32.70 28.60
N GLY A 118 -4.10 32.58 29.00
CA GLY A 118 -4.60 33.10 30.27
C GLY A 118 -3.96 32.44 31.49
N LEU A 119 -3.75 31.12 31.45
CA LEU A 119 -3.05 30.38 32.51
C LEU A 119 -1.56 30.72 32.57
N GLU A 120 -0.89 30.89 31.44
CA GLU A 120 0.51 31.27 31.37
C GLU A 120 0.75 32.66 31.99
N LYS A 121 -0.14 33.63 31.73
CA LYS A 121 -0.13 34.95 32.38
C LYS A 121 -0.28 34.85 33.90
N LYS A 122 -1.18 33.99 34.40
CA LYS A 122 -1.35 33.76 35.85
C LYS A 122 -0.12 33.11 36.47
N TYR A 123 0.44 32.09 35.82
CA TYR A 123 1.64 31.39 36.27
C TYR A 123 2.84 32.33 36.37
N THR A 124 3.09 33.11 35.32
CA THR A 124 4.19 34.09 35.31
C THR A 124 4.01 35.13 36.43
N HIS A 125 2.79 35.63 36.65
CA HIS A 125 2.48 36.53 37.75
C HIS A 125 2.78 35.90 39.13
N THR A 126 2.20 34.75 39.47
CA THR A 126 2.45 34.07 40.75
C THR A 126 3.94 33.73 40.94
N ASN A 127 4.64 33.34 39.88
CA ASN A 127 6.07 33.07 39.95
C ASN A 127 6.89 34.34 40.26
N THR A 128 6.50 35.50 39.71
CA THR A 128 7.14 36.78 40.08
C THR A 128 6.90 37.15 41.54
N GLU A 129 5.69 36.91 42.07
CA GLU A 129 5.36 37.13 43.48
C GLU A 129 6.16 36.21 44.41
N LEU A 130 6.23 34.91 44.10
CA LEU A 130 7.01 33.92 44.85
C LEU A 130 8.49 34.33 44.92
N ASN A 131 9.08 34.71 43.77
CA ASN A 131 10.46 35.19 43.73
C ASN A 131 10.66 36.50 44.51
N SER A 132 9.65 37.36 44.60
CA SER A 132 9.69 38.55 45.46
C SER A 132 9.71 38.18 46.95
N LEU A 133 8.89 37.21 47.38
CA LEU A 133 8.81 36.74 48.76
C LEU A 133 10.09 35.99 49.17
N ARG A 134 10.61 35.13 48.30
CA ARG A 134 11.89 34.43 48.51
C ARG A 134 13.03 35.41 48.76
N ARG A 135 13.07 36.52 48.02
CA ARG A 135 14.05 37.61 48.24
C ARG A 135 13.85 38.29 49.60
N LYS A 136 12.62 38.50 50.06
CA LYS A 136 12.33 39.08 51.38
C LYS A 136 12.79 38.15 52.51
N ILE A 137 12.48 36.85 52.42
CA ILE A 137 12.90 35.83 53.41
C ILE A 137 14.42 35.74 53.48
N MET A 138 15.11 35.66 52.33
CA MET A 138 16.58 35.63 52.31
C MET A 138 17.21 36.86 52.96
N LYS A 139 16.61 38.05 52.82
CA LYS A 139 17.08 39.27 53.50
C LYS A 139 16.93 39.17 55.01
N GLN A 140 15.79 38.65 55.51
CA GLN A 140 15.54 38.48 56.94
C GLN A 140 16.45 37.44 57.59
N LEU A 141 16.71 36.32 56.90
CA LEU A 141 17.61 35.27 57.38
C LEU A 141 19.06 35.74 57.48
N LYS A 142 19.53 36.59 56.56
CA LYS A 142 20.87 37.19 56.66
C LYS A 142 21.06 38.07 57.91
N THR A 143 20.00 38.70 58.40
CA THR A 143 20.03 39.50 59.63
C THR A 143 19.94 38.67 60.91
N THR A 144 19.63 37.38 60.83
CA THR A 144 19.59 36.47 61.99
C THR A 144 20.84 35.58 61.96
N GLU A 145 21.97 36.14 62.39
CA GLU A 145 23.32 35.55 62.37
C GLU A 145 23.48 34.29 63.26
N ALA A 146 22.42 33.85 63.95
CA ALA A 146 22.44 32.81 64.98
C ALA A 146 22.01 31.40 64.52
N PHE A 147 21.79 31.15 63.22
CA PHE A 147 21.44 29.81 62.70
C PHE A 147 22.45 29.29 61.67
N LEU A 148 23.73 29.58 61.93
CA LEU A 148 24.88 29.26 61.07
C LEU A 148 25.34 27.79 61.17
N HIS A 149 24.42 26.84 61.35
CA HIS A 149 24.69 25.47 60.91
C HIS A 149 24.49 25.44 59.40
N VAL A 150 25.63 25.52 58.71
CA VAL A 150 25.86 25.65 57.27
C VAL A 150 24.96 24.72 56.46
N THR A 151 23.77 25.21 56.13
CA THR A 151 22.86 24.56 55.16
C THR A 151 23.16 25.15 53.79
N LYS A 152 23.58 24.31 52.86
CA LYS A 152 23.84 24.65 51.46
C LYS A 152 22.69 24.14 50.59
N VAL A 153 22.52 24.71 49.39
CA VAL A 153 21.53 24.25 48.41
C VAL A 153 22.25 23.58 47.25
N CYS A 154 21.89 22.34 46.94
CA CYS A 154 22.53 21.57 45.87
C CYS A 154 22.16 22.13 44.49
N ILE A 155 23.14 22.38 43.62
CA ILE A 155 22.88 22.88 42.26
C ILE A 155 22.21 21.84 41.35
N ASN A 156 22.39 20.55 41.62
CA ASN A 156 21.89 19.48 40.73
C ASN A 156 20.46 19.05 41.09
N CYS A 157 20.12 18.94 42.39
CA CYS A 157 18.78 18.52 42.83
C CYS A 157 17.95 19.62 43.52
N SER A 158 18.53 20.81 43.75
CA SER A 158 17.90 21.94 44.46
C SER A 158 17.46 21.66 45.92
N GLN A 159 17.81 20.51 46.49
CA GLN A 159 17.55 20.21 47.90
C GLN A 159 18.55 20.90 48.83
N VAL A 160 18.08 21.28 50.02
CA VAL A 160 18.89 21.84 51.09
C VAL A 160 19.60 20.69 51.82
N TYR A 161 20.89 20.82 52.06
CA TYR A 161 21.71 19.80 52.72
C TYR A 161 22.72 20.45 53.69
N THR A 162 23.20 19.67 54.66
CA THR A 162 24.33 20.02 55.54
C THR A 162 25.55 19.20 55.13
N GLU A 163 26.76 19.72 55.32
CA GLU A 163 27.98 18.98 54.96
C GLU A 163 28.17 17.69 55.78
N GLU A 164 27.71 17.67 57.03
CA GLU A 164 27.72 16.48 57.88
C GLU A 164 26.86 15.33 57.30
N GLY A 165 25.85 15.65 56.49
CA GLY A 165 24.97 14.68 55.82
C GLY A 165 25.31 14.43 54.34
N ASN A 166 26.42 14.98 53.82
CA ASN A 166 26.74 14.97 52.40
C ASN A 166 27.54 13.73 51.96
N PHE A 167 26.86 12.59 51.92
CA PHE A 167 27.41 11.30 51.48
C PHE A 167 27.31 11.13 49.96
N ASN A 168 28.06 10.17 49.41
CA ASN A 168 28.08 9.84 47.97
C ASN A 168 26.71 9.38 47.40
N TRP A 169 25.70 9.19 48.25
CA TRP A 169 24.35 8.77 47.86
C TRP A 169 23.26 9.76 48.30
N SER A 170 23.64 10.92 48.85
CA SER A 170 22.67 11.90 49.36
C SER A 170 21.95 12.65 48.23
N CYS A 171 22.61 12.87 47.09
CA CYS A 171 22.02 13.54 45.93
C CYS A 171 21.64 12.54 44.84
N ARG A 172 20.37 12.54 44.41
CA ARG A 172 19.90 11.75 43.26
C ARG A 172 19.47 12.64 42.12
N THR A 173 20.10 12.48 40.96
CA THR A 173 19.81 13.29 39.76
C THR A 173 19.75 12.45 38.49
N HIS A 174 19.11 13.02 37.47
CA HIS A 174 19.10 12.46 36.11
C HIS A 174 20.18 13.14 35.29
N LEU A 175 21.00 12.38 34.57
CA LEU A 175 22.01 12.96 33.66
C LEU A 175 21.36 13.66 32.46
N SER A 176 20.22 13.14 32.00
CA SER A 176 19.48 13.71 30.86
C SER A 176 18.36 14.64 31.33
N LYS A 177 18.07 15.70 30.58
CA LYS A 177 16.83 16.47 30.74
C LYS A 177 15.63 15.62 30.32
N TYR A 178 14.48 15.84 30.97
CA TYR A 178 13.21 15.22 30.60
C TYR A 178 12.80 15.69 29.19
N ASN A 179 12.53 14.75 28.28
CA ASN A 179 12.20 15.05 26.87
C ASN A 179 10.70 15.27 26.62
N GLY A 180 9.84 15.16 27.63
CA GLY A 180 8.37 15.18 27.49
C GLY A 180 7.72 13.83 27.77
N GLU A 181 8.44 12.73 27.55
CA GLU A 181 7.94 11.35 27.68
C GLU A 181 8.69 10.54 28.74
N ASN A 182 10.03 10.65 28.78
CA ASN A 182 10.89 9.93 29.70
C ASN A 182 12.29 10.56 29.88
N TYR A 183 12.98 10.13 30.93
CA TYR A 183 14.41 10.41 31.13
C TYR A 183 15.26 9.41 30.34
N TRP A 184 16.14 9.88 29.45
CA TRP A 184 17.02 9.00 28.67
C TRP A 184 18.02 8.20 29.52
N CYS A 185 18.42 8.72 30.67
CA CYS A 185 19.38 8.04 31.55
C CYS A 185 18.82 6.78 32.24
N CYS A 186 17.51 6.67 32.46
CA CYS A 186 16.92 5.54 33.19
C CYS A 186 15.58 5.03 32.66
N GLY A 187 14.98 5.71 31.68
CA GLY A 187 13.68 5.36 31.10
C GLY A 187 12.48 5.73 31.96
N SER A 188 12.65 6.42 33.09
CA SER A 188 11.52 6.85 33.93
C SER A 188 10.65 7.85 33.18
N SER A 189 9.35 7.56 33.08
CA SER A 189 8.36 8.36 32.36
C SER A 189 7.70 9.45 33.21
N ASP A 190 7.86 9.42 34.53
CA ASP A 190 7.38 10.48 35.39
C ASP A 190 8.37 11.66 35.39
N ARG A 191 7.87 12.87 35.08
CA ARG A 191 8.64 14.12 35.15
C ARG A 191 9.23 14.35 36.55
N HIS A 192 8.59 13.84 37.59
CA HIS A 192 9.00 13.98 38.99
C HIS A 192 9.69 12.73 39.55
N ALA A 193 10.04 11.77 38.69
CA ALA A 193 10.80 10.60 39.11
C ALA A 193 12.12 11.01 39.79
N ILE A 194 12.42 10.35 40.91
CA ILE A 194 13.70 10.49 41.62
C ILE A 194 14.85 10.18 40.65
N GLY A 195 15.93 10.96 40.74
CA GLY A 195 17.12 10.79 39.92
C GLY A 195 17.70 9.37 39.98
N CYS A 196 18.21 8.88 38.85
CA CYS A 196 18.79 7.55 38.74
C CYS A 196 20.27 7.47 39.11
N VAL A 197 20.98 8.60 39.18
CA VAL A 197 22.39 8.65 39.54
C VAL A 197 22.57 9.28 40.91
N SER A 198 23.27 8.56 41.76
CA SER A 198 23.57 8.94 43.14
C SER A 198 24.95 9.60 43.21
N GLY A 199 25.05 10.70 43.96
CA GLY A 199 26.30 11.43 44.19
C GLY A 199 26.25 12.26 45.48
N LYS A 200 27.33 12.99 45.77
CA LYS A 200 27.30 14.07 46.76
C LYS A 200 26.52 15.27 46.23
N HIS A 201 25.89 16.01 47.13
CA HIS A 201 25.41 17.34 46.79
C HIS A 201 26.60 18.25 46.45
N ALA A 202 26.43 19.06 45.41
CA ALA A 202 27.41 20.05 44.98
C ALA A 202 26.84 21.44 45.23
N CYS A 203 27.66 22.33 45.82
CA CYS A 203 27.36 23.76 45.85
C CYS A 203 28.23 24.49 44.81
N LYS A 204 27.78 25.69 44.43
CA LYS A 204 28.45 26.51 43.40
C LYS A 204 29.87 26.95 43.78
N GLU A 205 30.26 26.87 45.06
CA GLU A 205 31.56 27.30 45.58
C GLU A 205 32.64 26.20 45.50
N ASP A 206 32.28 24.92 45.33
CA ASP A 206 33.23 23.77 45.38
C ASP A 206 33.87 23.44 44.00
N GLY A 207 33.82 24.35 43.02
CA GLY A 207 33.81 24.02 41.59
C GLY A 207 35.10 24.15 40.75
N GLU A 208 36.32 24.06 41.30
CA GLU A 208 37.55 24.21 40.48
C GLU A 208 38.46 22.97 40.34
N HIS A 209 38.16 21.81 40.93
CA HIS A 209 39.04 20.63 40.80
C HIS A 209 38.41 19.39 40.11
N ASP A 210 38.94 19.12 38.90
CA ASP A 210 39.23 17.80 38.32
C ASP A 210 38.13 16.72 38.17
N LEU A 211 37.35 16.76 37.08
CA LEU A 211 36.38 15.70 36.75
C LEU A 211 36.51 15.02 35.36
N HIS A 212 37.65 15.10 34.67
CA HIS A 212 37.76 14.59 33.28
C HIS A 212 38.84 13.54 32.99
N LYS A 213 39.18 12.66 33.94
CA LYS A 213 40.11 11.54 33.67
C LYS A 213 39.53 10.20 34.16
N GLY A 214 38.89 9.45 33.25
CA GLY A 214 38.69 8.00 33.45
C GLY A 214 37.32 7.40 33.09
N MET A 215 36.36 8.14 32.54
CA MET A 215 35.09 7.53 32.12
C MET A 215 35.29 6.71 30.83
N LEU A 216 35.26 5.38 30.97
CA LEU A 216 35.24 4.41 29.89
C LEU A 216 34.20 4.83 28.84
N LEU A 217 34.68 5.21 27.65
CA LEU A 217 33.83 5.75 26.60
C LEU A 217 33.08 4.61 25.89
N PHE A 218 31.78 4.50 26.15
CA PHE A 218 30.87 3.63 25.43
C PHE A 218 30.23 4.40 24.28
N CYS A 219 30.18 3.81 23.09
CA CYS A 219 29.48 4.39 21.96
C CYS A 219 27.96 4.34 22.20
N SER A 220 27.25 5.46 22.08
CA SER A 220 25.80 5.53 22.27
C SER A 220 25.02 4.70 21.24
N ASN A 221 25.55 4.54 20.03
CA ASN A 221 24.86 3.89 18.92
C ASN A 221 24.92 2.35 18.97
N CYS A 222 26.08 1.76 19.28
CA CYS A 222 26.28 0.30 19.28
C CYS A 222 26.57 -0.29 20.66
N LYS A 223 26.78 0.55 21.70
CA LYS A 223 27.16 0.16 23.06
C LYS A 223 28.52 -0.55 23.19
N GLU A 224 29.34 -0.57 22.15
CA GLU A 224 30.71 -1.09 22.21
C GLU A 224 31.68 -0.05 22.76
N ARG A 225 32.79 -0.53 23.32
CA ARG A 225 33.85 0.31 23.89
C ARG A 225 34.82 0.75 22.78
N GLY A 226 35.48 1.89 22.99
CA GLY A 226 36.64 2.28 22.19
C GLY A 226 36.36 3.23 21.02
N HIS A 227 35.15 3.76 20.88
CA HIS A 227 34.85 4.80 19.90
C HIS A 227 33.71 5.73 20.33
N PHE A 228 33.67 6.93 19.75
CA PHE A 228 32.56 7.89 19.91
C PHE A 228 31.41 7.56 18.96
N SER A 229 30.20 7.98 19.29
CA SER A 229 29.00 7.78 18.44
C SER A 229 29.19 8.30 17.00
N ARG A 230 29.90 9.42 16.83
CA ARG A 230 30.26 9.98 15.51
C ARG A 230 31.17 9.07 14.65
N ASN A 231 31.90 8.15 15.29
CA ASN A 231 32.83 7.24 14.64
C ASN A 231 32.33 5.79 14.70
N CYS A 232 31.04 5.57 14.97
CA CYS A 232 30.49 4.22 15.08
C CYS A 232 30.54 3.50 13.72
N PRO A 233 31.17 2.33 13.62
CA PRO A 233 31.19 1.55 12.38
C PRO A 233 29.79 1.00 12.05
N LYS A 234 28.92 0.87 13.06
CA LYS A 234 27.56 0.32 12.96
C LYS A 234 26.47 1.40 12.77
N ASP A 235 26.84 2.66 12.54
CA ASP A 235 25.87 3.74 12.35
C ASP A 235 25.21 3.66 10.96
N PRO A 236 23.88 3.50 10.85
CA PRO A 236 23.23 3.44 9.54
C PRO A 236 23.22 4.79 8.79
N ASN A 237 23.56 5.90 9.44
CA ASN A 237 23.56 7.22 8.83
C ASN A 237 24.91 7.54 8.17
N ALA A 238 24.86 8.31 7.08
CA ALA A 238 26.04 8.82 6.40
C ALA A 238 26.74 9.89 7.24
N LYS A 239 28.07 9.78 7.38
CA LYS A 239 28.90 10.79 8.02
C LYS A 239 29.05 12.01 7.12
N SER A 240 28.86 13.20 7.67
CA SER A 240 28.84 14.46 6.91
C SER A 240 30.19 14.94 6.37
N VAL A 241 31.29 14.17 6.53
CA VAL A 241 32.67 14.67 6.31
C VAL A 241 33.54 13.71 5.47
N PHE A 242 33.02 12.62 4.89
CA PHE A 242 33.86 11.63 4.19
C PHE A 242 33.48 11.40 2.72
N GLU A 243 34.50 11.10 1.90
CA GLU A 243 34.44 10.78 0.47
C GLU A 243 33.63 9.49 0.23
N GLY A 244 32.80 9.50 -0.81
CA GLY A 244 31.56 8.74 -0.87
C GLY A 244 31.67 7.22 -0.98
N GLU A 245 32.74 6.65 -1.54
CA GLU A 245 32.77 5.22 -1.86
C GLU A 245 32.92 4.31 -0.62
N ASP A 246 33.90 4.58 0.25
CA ASP A 246 34.11 3.82 1.49
C ASP A 246 32.91 3.91 2.45
N GLU A 247 32.25 5.09 2.47
CA GLU A 247 31.07 5.30 3.30
C GLU A 247 29.83 4.59 2.73
N HIS A 248 29.71 4.52 1.41
CA HIS A 248 28.67 3.73 0.76
C HIS A 248 28.83 2.23 1.03
N GLU A 249 30.06 1.70 0.96
CA GLU A 249 30.36 0.31 1.29
C GLU A 249 30.02 -0.02 2.76
N ARG A 250 30.44 0.85 3.70
CA ARG A 250 30.11 0.71 5.12
C ARG A 250 28.59 0.66 5.37
N ILE A 251 27.83 1.56 4.75
CA ILE A 251 26.36 1.59 4.89
C ILE A 251 25.74 0.33 4.27
N ALA A 252 26.24 -0.12 3.12
CA ALA A 252 25.76 -1.34 2.46
C ALA A 252 25.97 -2.58 3.34
N ASP A 253 27.15 -2.71 3.97
CA ASP A 253 27.45 -3.81 4.88
C ASP A 253 26.60 -3.75 6.17
N CYS A 254 26.36 -2.55 6.69
CA CYS A 254 25.43 -2.35 7.80
C CYS A 254 24.01 -2.83 7.45
N LYS A 255 23.54 -2.56 6.22
CA LYS A 255 22.22 -3.02 5.73
C LYS A 255 22.19 -4.54 5.53
N LYS A 256 23.22 -5.14 4.92
CA LYS A 256 23.34 -6.59 4.75
C LYS A 256 23.32 -7.32 6.10
N HIS A 257 24.05 -6.81 7.09
CA HIS A 257 24.06 -7.39 8.43
C HIS A 257 22.69 -7.32 9.10
N LYS A 258 22.00 -6.16 9.03
CA LYS A 258 20.64 -6.02 9.55
C LYS A 258 19.65 -6.96 8.86
N GLN A 259 19.73 -7.09 7.54
CA GLN A 259 18.86 -8.01 6.79
C GLN A 259 19.11 -9.46 7.19
N LYS A 260 20.37 -9.87 7.36
CA LYS A 260 20.71 -11.23 7.82
C LYS A 260 20.16 -11.52 9.20
N VAL A 261 20.30 -10.58 10.14
CA VAL A 261 19.74 -10.71 11.50
C VAL A 261 18.21 -10.78 11.46
N LEU A 262 17.56 -9.93 10.67
CA LEU A 262 16.11 -9.94 10.52
C LEU A 262 15.61 -11.27 9.94
N ASN A 263 16.26 -11.77 8.88
CA ASN A 263 15.94 -13.05 8.27
C ASN A 263 16.10 -14.20 9.28
N CYS A 264 17.16 -14.21 10.08
CA CYS A 264 17.32 -15.21 11.15
C CYS A 264 16.22 -15.12 12.22
N VAL A 265 15.77 -13.91 12.58
CA VAL A 265 14.67 -13.74 13.54
C VAL A 265 13.34 -14.20 12.96
N ILE A 266 13.06 -13.87 11.69
CA ILE A 266 11.85 -14.31 10.99
C ILE A 266 11.85 -15.83 10.87
N GLN A 267 12.96 -16.43 10.40
CA GLN A 267 13.09 -17.89 10.31
C GLN A 267 12.86 -18.58 11.66
N ARG A 268 13.41 -18.02 12.75
CA ARG A 268 13.17 -18.55 14.10
C ARG A 268 11.71 -18.46 14.51
N LYS A 269 11.07 -17.30 14.31
CA LYS A 269 9.64 -17.11 14.64
C LYS A 269 8.73 -18.00 13.80
N VAL A 270 9.03 -18.18 12.51
CA VAL A 270 8.29 -19.08 11.63
C VAL A 270 8.46 -20.52 12.09
N ALA A 271 9.68 -20.94 12.43
CA ALA A 271 9.94 -22.27 12.99
C ALA A 271 9.21 -22.51 14.31
N GLU A 272 9.24 -21.55 15.25
CA GLU A 272 8.49 -21.59 16.50
C GLU A 272 6.97 -21.67 16.27
N THR A 273 6.46 -20.91 15.31
CA THR A 273 5.02 -20.90 14.97
C THR A 273 4.60 -22.24 14.37
N LEU A 274 5.37 -22.77 13.42
CA LEU A 274 5.10 -24.07 12.80
C LEU A 274 5.21 -25.24 13.79
N ALA A 275 6.14 -25.15 14.75
CA ALA A 275 6.25 -26.11 15.84
C ALA A 275 5.01 -26.06 16.76
N ASN A 276 4.50 -24.86 17.08
CA ASN A 276 3.31 -24.70 17.91
C ASN A 276 2.02 -25.23 17.26
N TYR A 277 1.93 -25.25 15.92
CA TYR A 277 0.78 -25.81 15.19
C TYR A 277 0.87 -27.32 14.94
N GLY A 278 1.87 -28.02 15.48
CA GLY A 278 2.03 -29.47 15.29
C GLY A 278 2.30 -29.88 13.83
N LEU A 279 2.69 -28.93 12.97
CA LEU A 279 2.97 -29.15 11.54
C LEU A 279 4.43 -29.54 11.27
N TYR A 280 5.27 -29.64 12.30
CA TYR A 280 6.63 -30.17 12.18
C TYR A 280 6.61 -31.70 12.31
N HIS A 281 6.11 -32.38 11.27
CA HIS A 281 6.49 -33.77 11.05
C HIS A 281 7.88 -33.80 10.43
N THR A 282 8.84 -34.33 11.20
CA THR A 282 10.22 -34.54 10.78
C THR A 282 10.30 -35.67 9.76
N GLU A 283 10.18 -35.35 8.47
CA GLU A 283 10.72 -36.20 7.43
C GLU A 283 11.49 -35.38 6.38
N SER A 284 12.82 -35.57 6.42
CA SER A 284 13.74 -35.49 5.28
C SER A 284 13.85 -34.16 4.52
N ALA A 285 14.62 -33.22 5.09
CA ALA A 285 15.20 -32.11 4.33
C ALA A 285 16.48 -32.56 3.62
N ALA A 286 16.34 -33.01 2.37
CA ALA A 286 17.41 -32.99 1.39
C ALA A 286 17.30 -31.69 0.58
N SER A 287 18.43 -30.98 0.51
CA SER A 287 18.74 -29.73 -0.17
C SER A 287 17.97 -29.43 -1.46
N VAL A 288 17.21 -28.33 -1.48
CA VAL A 288 16.88 -27.56 -2.68
C VAL A 288 17.32 -26.12 -2.45
N SER A 289 18.23 -25.64 -3.30
CA SER A 289 18.81 -24.29 -3.26
C SER A 289 17.77 -23.22 -3.54
N SER A 290 17.61 -22.30 -2.58
CA SER A 290 16.52 -21.34 -2.46
C SER A 290 16.67 -20.04 -3.25
N GLU A 291 17.43 -20.04 -4.36
CA GLU A 291 17.68 -18.79 -5.11
C GLU A 291 16.68 -18.55 -6.26
N GLU A 292 16.07 -19.59 -6.84
CA GLU A 292 15.18 -19.41 -8.01
C GLU A 292 13.73 -19.08 -7.65
N ALA A 293 13.22 -19.52 -6.50
CA ALA A 293 11.80 -19.34 -6.14
C ALA A 293 11.41 -17.90 -5.73
N VAL A 294 12.40 -17.06 -5.39
CA VAL A 294 12.16 -15.66 -4.97
C VAL A 294 12.04 -14.73 -6.17
N ASP A 295 12.64 -15.07 -7.32
CA ASP A 295 12.61 -14.20 -8.51
C ASP A 295 11.25 -14.25 -9.24
N GLU A 296 10.55 -15.38 -9.18
CA GLU A 296 9.30 -15.58 -9.90
C GLU A 296 8.10 -14.88 -9.22
N SER A 297 8.12 -14.76 -7.90
CA SER A 297 7.10 -14.03 -7.14
C SER A 297 7.26 -12.51 -7.25
N VAL A 298 8.47 -12.00 -7.45
CA VAL A 298 8.72 -10.57 -7.70
C VAL A 298 8.30 -10.16 -9.13
N ARG A 299 8.43 -11.06 -10.11
CA ARG A 299 7.92 -10.81 -11.48
C ARG A 299 6.40 -10.70 -11.53
N ALA A 300 5.68 -11.57 -10.84
CA ALA A 300 4.21 -11.53 -10.80
C ALA A 300 3.64 -10.20 -10.24
N PHE A 301 4.36 -9.53 -9.35
CA PHE A 301 3.95 -8.22 -8.81
C PHE A 301 4.27 -7.03 -9.73
N ARG A 302 5.26 -7.14 -10.63
CA ARG A 302 5.57 -6.07 -11.60
C ARG A 302 4.50 -5.96 -12.68
N ASP A 303 3.97 -7.09 -13.14
CA ASP A 303 3.00 -7.12 -14.23
C ASP A 303 1.64 -6.50 -13.85
N ILE A 304 1.30 -6.47 -12.55
CA ILE A 304 0.08 -5.83 -12.04
C ILE A 304 0.17 -4.30 -12.11
N PHE A 305 1.37 -3.71 -11.99
CA PHE A 305 1.52 -2.25 -12.04
C PHE A 305 1.54 -1.70 -13.47
N VAL A 306 1.99 -2.48 -14.46
CA VAL A 306 2.05 -2.04 -15.87
C VAL A 306 0.65 -1.88 -16.48
N LEU A 307 -0.35 -2.60 -15.98
CA LEU A 307 -1.74 -2.48 -16.46
C LEU A 307 -2.46 -1.21 -15.98
N LYS A 308 -1.89 -0.44 -15.06
CA LYS A 308 -2.52 0.78 -14.54
C LYS A 308 -2.20 2.04 -15.36
N ASP A 309 -1.11 2.02 -16.14
CA ASP A 309 -0.66 3.18 -16.94
C ASP A 309 -1.14 3.14 -18.41
N GLN A 310 -1.98 2.16 -18.78
CA GLN A 310 -2.55 2.04 -20.14
C GLN A 310 -4.06 2.32 -20.20
N ALA A 311 -4.68 2.78 -19.12
CA ALA A 311 -6.07 3.24 -19.18
C ALA A 311 -6.10 4.64 -19.85
N PRO A 312 -6.80 4.82 -20.98
CA PRO A 312 -7.01 6.14 -21.54
C PRO A 312 -7.87 6.98 -20.59
N ASP A 313 -7.47 8.23 -20.38
CA ASP A 313 -8.26 9.24 -19.67
C ASP A 313 -9.51 9.58 -20.53
N ASP A 314 -10.64 8.94 -20.19
CA ASP A 314 -11.99 9.30 -20.63
C ASP A 314 -12.83 9.86 -19.45
#